data_AF-A0A938BPG4-F1
#
_entry.id   AF-A0A938BPG4-F1
#
_cell.length_a   1.000
_cell.length_b   1.000
_cell.length_c   1.000
_cell.angle_alpha   90.00
_cell.angle_beta   90.00
_cell.angle_gamma   90.00
#
_symmetry.space_group_name_H-M   'P 1'
#
loop_
_entity.id
_entity.type
_entity.pdbx_description
1 polymer ?
#
loop_
_entity_poly.entity_id
_entity_poly.type
_entity_poly.pdbx_seq_one_letter_code
_entity_poly.pdbx_strand_id
1 'polypeptide(L)'
;MFRLRFRYLLPLLLAAHAAGCQVVWTPSASELRGDQAAGRSGLASPDASDVSSRLAGADQPAIVPGELVVRFASLAAMERGLALPGLRVAQRLPGIPAAVVSPAEIGALEAGAREAVSPPDPKRAGARTAAAQNAARERAVADLAASLRRNPDVRYVEPNVVFRKQAGPATPTPAGSDELLGELWGMRAIGADRVWAAVPGNPRVVVAVVDTGIDMAHPEFGTRVLAGYDFVNNDQDPQDGDGHGTHCAGTIAAGIGNGGVVGVAPGITLLAVKVLDDQGSGTAAAVAAGIRFAGLRGADVISLSLGSKNPSAVVAEAVEDARSRGSLLVAAAGNYGTDAHVYPAVLPGVMAVGAFNRNNRPAYFSSTGRHISVAAPGVDILS
;
A
#
# COMPACT_ATOMS: atom_id res chain seq x y z
N MET A 1 4.53 -16.62 36.90
CA MET A 1 4.46 -17.16 35.52
C MET A 1 5.11 -16.29 34.43
N PHE A 2 5.32 -14.98 34.63
CA PHE A 2 5.89 -14.05 33.63
C PHE A 2 7.36 -14.31 33.21
N ARG A 3 8.20 -14.90 34.07
CA ARG A 3 9.65 -15.07 33.80
C ARG A 3 10.03 -16.29 32.95
N LEU A 4 9.18 -17.32 32.83
CA LEU A 4 9.52 -18.53 32.08
C LEU A 4 9.34 -18.39 30.56
N ARG A 5 8.44 -17.51 30.09
CA ARG A 5 8.14 -17.34 28.65
C ARG A 5 9.18 -16.47 27.91
N PHE A 6 9.92 -15.63 28.62
CA PHE A 6 10.98 -14.77 28.06
C PHE A 6 12.21 -15.54 27.58
N ARG A 7 12.48 -16.73 28.14
CA ARG A 7 13.72 -17.48 27.90
C ARG A 7 13.81 -18.08 26.49
N TYR A 8 12.68 -18.21 25.79
CA TYR A 8 12.61 -18.75 24.42
C TYR A 8 12.49 -17.68 23.33
N LEU A 9 12.05 -16.46 23.66
CA LEU A 9 11.86 -15.37 22.71
C LEU A 9 13.13 -14.53 22.51
N LEU A 10 13.88 -14.29 23.57
CA LEU A 10 15.07 -13.42 23.55
C LEU A 10 16.15 -13.88 22.55
N PRO A 11 16.49 -15.18 22.42
CA PRO A 11 17.50 -15.62 21.45
C PRO A 11 17.05 -15.43 20.00
N LEU A 12 15.76 -15.64 19.73
CA LEU A 12 15.15 -15.48 18.40
C LEU A 12 15.05 -14.01 17.99
N LEU A 13 14.73 -13.14 18.95
CA LEU A 13 14.68 -11.70 18.75
C LEU A 13 16.08 -11.11 18.47
N LEU A 14 17.11 -11.58 19.18
CA LEU A 14 18.49 -11.19 18.93
C LEU A 14 18.99 -11.68 17.56
N ALA A 15 18.58 -12.89 17.14
CA ALA A 15 18.89 -13.41 15.80
C ALA A 15 18.18 -12.65 14.68
N ALA A 16 16.91 -12.28 14.87
CA ALA A 16 16.15 -11.46 13.93
C ALA A 16 16.70 -10.02 13.80
N HIS A 17 17.18 -9.45 14.92
CA HIS A 17 17.84 -8.15 14.94
C HIS A 17 19.17 -8.17 14.18
N ALA A 18 20.00 -9.20 14.38
CA ALA A 18 21.25 -9.39 13.64
C ALA A 18 21.03 -9.63 12.13
N ALA A 19 19.82 -10.04 11.73
CA ALA A 19 19.43 -10.28 10.34
C ALA A 19 18.66 -9.11 9.68
N GLY A 20 18.48 -7.96 10.37
CA GLY A 20 17.78 -6.80 9.82
C GLY A 20 16.28 -7.04 9.58
N CYS A 21 15.61 -7.78 10.46
CA CYS A 21 14.15 -7.98 10.39
C CYS A 21 13.40 -6.73 10.88
N GLN A 22 12.34 -6.31 10.17
CA GLN A 22 11.48 -5.20 10.56
C GLN A 22 10.06 -5.68 10.85
N VAL A 23 9.39 -5.04 11.83
CA VAL A 23 8.01 -5.34 12.18
C VAL A 23 7.13 -4.10 12.01
N VAL A 24 6.15 -4.19 11.12
CA VAL A 24 5.22 -3.09 10.88
C VAL A 24 3.91 -3.36 11.63
N TRP A 25 3.45 -2.35 12.37
CA TRP A 25 2.17 -2.41 13.09
C TRP A 25 1.18 -1.44 12.48
N THR A 26 -0.07 -1.88 12.37
CA THR A 26 -1.20 -1.05 11.94
C THR A 26 -2.34 -1.16 12.98
N PRO A 27 -2.71 -0.04 13.64
CA PRO A 27 -3.87 -0.03 14.53
C PRO A 27 -5.17 -0.17 13.76
N SER A 28 -6.16 -0.80 14.39
CA SER A 28 -7.55 -0.72 13.94
C SER A 28 -8.19 0.62 14.30
N ALA A 29 -9.24 0.99 13.56
CA ALA A 29 -10.06 2.16 13.82
C ALA A 29 -10.68 2.20 15.24
N SER A 30 -11.04 1.04 15.82
CA SER A 30 -11.62 0.95 17.17
C SER A 30 -10.59 1.20 18.27
N GLU A 31 -9.35 0.73 18.08
CA GLU A 31 -8.24 0.99 19.00
C GLU A 31 -7.82 2.46 19.02
N LEU A 32 -7.97 3.17 17.90
CA LEU A 32 -7.74 4.62 17.83
C LEU A 32 -8.82 5.45 18.53
N ARG A 33 -10.02 4.88 18.72
CA ARG A 33 -11.15 5.53 19.42
C ARG A 33 -11.24 5.15 20.90
N GLY A 34 -10.43 4.21 21.38
CA GLY A 34 -10.47 3.73 22.77
C GLY A 34 -11.59 2.73 23.07
N ASP A 35 -12.33 2.27 22.05
CA ASP A 35 -13.44 1.34 22.23
C ASP A 35 -12.94 -0.11 22.30
N GLN A 36 -13.02 -0.72 23.48
CA GLN A 36 -12.82 -2.16 23.66
C GLN A 36 -14.06 -2.93 23.19
N ALA A 37 -14.19 -3.15 21.88
CA ALA A 37 -15.18 -4.08 21.34
C ALA A 37 -14.49 -5.34 20.79
N ALA A 38 -14.50 -6.40 21.61
CA ALA A 38 -14.13 -7.75 21.20
C ALA A 38 -15.21 -8.33 20.27
N GLY A 39 -14.99 -8.24 18.95
CA GLY A 39 -15.81 -8.88 17.93
C GLY A 39 -14.99 -9.91 17.15
N ARG A 40 -15.26 -11.19 17.35
CA ARG A 40 -14.69 -12.29 16.55
C ARG A 40 -15.27 -12.22 15.13
N SER A 41 -14.52 -11.67 14.17
CA SER A 41 -14.76 -11.90 12.75
C SER A 41 -14.05 -13.20 12.35
N GLY A 42 -14.84 -14.21 12.00
CA GLY A 42 -14.37 -15.49 11.49
C GLY A 42 -13.84 -15.33 10.06
N LEU A 43 -12.57 -14.97 9.92
CA LEU A 43 -11.79 -15.25 8.73
C LEU A 43 -10.94 -16.48 9.04
N ALA A 44 -11.18 -17.58 8.33
CA ALA A 44 -10.37 -18.77 8.42
C ALA A 44 -8.91 -18.40 8.14
N SER A 45 -8.01 -18.77 9.06
CA SER A 45 -6.57 -18.65 8.84
C SER A 45 -6.20 -19.48 7.60
N PRO A 46 -5.50 -18.92 6.60
CA PRO A 46 -5.00 -19.73 5.50
C PRO A 46 -3.99 -20.74 6.06
N ASP A 47 -4.18 -22.00 5.67
CA ASP A 47 -3.45 -23.16 6.15
C ASP A 47 -1.93 -23.02 5.93
N ALA A 48 -1.15 -23.35 6.96
CA ALA A 48 0.26 -23.00 7.07
C ALA A 48 1.20 -23.87 6.21
N SER A 49 0.67 -24.84 5.47
CA SER A 49 1.45 -25.77 4.64
C SER A 49 1.77 -25.25 3.24
N ASP A 50 1.25 -24.09 2.82
CA ASP A 50 1.27 -23.66 1.40
C ASP A 50 2.19 -22.45 1.10
N VAL A 51 3.06 -22.06 2.03
CA VAL A 51 3.99 -20.93 1.83
C VAL A 51 5.23 -21.33 1.03
N SER A 52 5.65 -22.60 1.09
CA SER A 52 6.86 -23.09 0.42
C SER A 52 6.68 -23.38 -1.08
N SER A 53 5.45 -23.56 -1.55
CA SER A 53 5.11 -24.02 -2.92
C SER A 53 4.91 -22.87 -3.92
N ARG A 54 4.81 -21.62 -3.46
CA ARG A 54 4.35 -20.46 -4.27
C ARG A 54 5.48 -19.58 -4.85
N LEU A 55 6.74 -20.01 -4.72
CA LEU A 55 7.91 -19.23 -5.17
C LEU A 55 8.33 -19.47 -6.64
N ALA A 56 7.55 -20.20 -7.43
CA ALA A 56 7.88 -20.51 -8.83
C ALA A 56 6.98 -19.75 -9.81
N GLY A 57 7.41 -18.56 -10.22
CA GLY A 57 6.81 -17.80 -11.33
C GLY A 57 7.42 -16.40 -11.44
N ALA A 58 8.24 -16.17 -12.47
CA ALA A 58 9.01 -14.95 -12.72
C ALA A 58 8.15 -13.68 -12.67
N ASP A 59 8.41 -12.74 -11.75
CA ASP A 59 9.38 -11.63 -11.90
C ASP A 59 9.23 -10.72 -10.65
N GLN A 60 10.34 -10.45 -9.95
CA GLN A 60 10.47 -9.67 -8.71
C GLN A 60 9.82 -10.20 -7.42
N PRO A 61 10.44 -9.97 -6.24
CA PRO A 61 9.98 -10.56 -4.99
C PRO A 61 8.59 -10.06 -4.63
N ALA A 62 7.69 -11.02 -4.42
CA ALA A 62 6.28 -10.76 -4.12
C ALA A 62 6.06 -10.34 -2.64
N ILE A 63 7.15 -10.40 -1.85
CA ILE A 63 7.26 -10.13 -0.41
C ILE A 63 8.50 -9.27 -0.21
N VAL A 64 8.44 -8.28 0.68
CA VAL A 64 9.60 -7.47 1.06
C VAL A 64 10.54 -8.31 1.94
N PRO A 65 11.79 -8.57 1.51
CA PRO A 65 12.70 -9.41 2.26
C PRO A 65 12.97 -8.85 3.66
N GLY A 66 12.78 -9.67 4.69
CA GLY A 66 13.06 -9.27 6.08
C GLY A 66 11.91 -8.59 6.81
N GLU A 67 10.75 -8.39 6.19
CA GLU A 67 9.66 -7.61 6.79
C GLU A 67 8.44 -8.46 7.12
N LEU A 68 7.91 -8.23 8.33
CA LEU A 68 6.66 -8.81 8.81
C LEU A 68 5.68 -7.71 9.19
N VAL A 69 4.40 -7.93 8.88
CA VAL A 69 3.30 -7.16 9.44
C VAL A 69 2.73 -7.94 10.61
N VAL A 70 2.61 -7.27 11.76
CA VAL A 70 2.12 -7.87 13.01
C VAL A 70 0.90 -7.11 13.49
N ARG A 71 -0.21 -7.84 13.65
CA ARG A 71 -1.41 -7.32 14.29
C ARG A 71 -1.46 -7.81 15.72
N PHE A 72 -1.42 -6.88 16.67
CA PHE A 72 -1.62 -7.19 18.10
C PHE A 72 -3.11 -7.25 18.44
N ALA A 73 -3.43 -7.95 19.52
CA ALA A 73 -4.81 -8.11 20.01
C ALA A 73 -5.37 -6.81 20.63
N SER A 74 -4.51 -5.87 21.02
CA SER A 74 -4.87 -4.55 21.55
C SER A 74 -3.67 -3.61 21.52
N LEU A 75 -3.91 -2.31 21.73
CA LEU A 75 -2.84 -1.32 21.93
C LEU A 75 -1.95 -1.68 23.13
N ALA A 76 -2.52 -2.12 24.25
CA ALA A 76 -1.75 -2.53 25.43
C ALA A 76 -0.90 -3.78 25.14
N ALA A 77 -1.41 -4.72 24.34
CA ALA A 77 -0.66 -5.88 23.87
C ALA A 77 0.52 -5.48 22.96
N MET A 78 0.30 -4.48 22.10
CA MET A 78 1.37 -3.89 21.30
C MET A 78 2.43 -3.23 22.19
N GLU A 79 2.06 -2.36 23.13
CA GLU A 79 3.03 -1.68 24.02
C GLU A 79 3.90 -2.69 24.78
N ARG A 80 3.30 -3.79 25.28
CA ARG A 80 4.05 -4.90 25.89
C ARG A 80 4.94 -5.63 24.89
N GLY A 81 4.48 -5.82 23.65
CA GLY A 81 5.24 -6.45 22.58
C GLY A 81 6.43 -5.62 22.11
N LEU A 82 6.26 -4.30 22.00
CA LEU A 82 7.32 -3.36 21.59
C LEU A 82 8.40 -3.15 22.65
N ALA A 83 8.11 -3.48 23.92
CA ALA A 83 9.12 -3.56 24.96
C ALA A 83 10.10 -4.75 24.77
N LEU A 84 9.89 -5.61 23.77
CA LEU A 84 10.80 -6.71 23.47
C LEU A 84 12.03 -6.21 22.68
N PRO A 85 13.27 -6.58 23.07
CA PRO A 85 14.49 -6.20 22.34
C PRO A 85 14.42 -6.64 20.88
N GLY A 86 14.78 -5.76 19.93
CA GLY A 86 14.86 -6.09 18.50
C GLY A 86 13.56 -5.92 17.70
N LEU A 87 12.43 -5.65 18.35
CA LEU A 87 11.18 -5.30 17.68
C LEU A 87 11.10 -3.77 17.48
N ARG A 88 10.99 -3.29 16.24
CA ARG A 88 10.85 -1.86 15.91
C ARG A 88 9.65 -1.65 15.00
N VAL A 89 8.83 -0.64 15.28
CA VAL A 89 7.70 -0.20 14.42
C VAL A 89 8.23 0.60 13.24
N ALA A 90 7.86 0.23 12.02
CA ALA A 90 8.33 0.92 10.81
C ALA A 90 7.46 2.10 10.35
N GLN A 91 6.18 2.19 10.73
CA GLN A 91 5.27 3.22 10.21
C GLN A 91 4.40 3.84 11.31
N ARG A 92 4.35 5.18 11.33
CA ARG A 92 3.55 5.99 12.25
C ARG A 92 2.52 6.77 11.44
N LEU A 93 1.23 6.60 11.74
CA LEU A 93 0.17 7.40 11.11
C LEU A 93 0.24 8.86 11.60
N PRO A 94 0.14 9.87 10.72
CA PRO A 94 -0.01 11.27 11.12
C PRO A 94 -1.33 11.50 11.88
N GLY A 95 -1.26 12.21 13.01
CA GLY A 95 -2.42 12.52 13.86
C GLY A 95 -2.71 11.52 14.98
N ILE A 96 -1.86 10.50 15.17
CA ILE A 96 -1.98 9.49 16.22
C ILE A 96 -0.65 9.43 17.01
N PRO A 97 -0.65 9.43 18.37
CA PRO A 97 0.59 9.38 19.16
C PRO A 97 1.21 7.98 19.19
N ALA A 98 2.48 7.83 18.75
CA ALA A 98 3.46 6.83 19.24
C ALA A 98 4.87 7.04 18.63
N ALA A 99 5.92 6.84 19.43
CA ALA A 99 7.30 7.34 19.30
C ALA A 99 8.12 6.94 18.04
N VAL A 100 9.13 7.77 17.73
CA VAL A 100 10.22 7.53 16.74
C VAL A 100 11.55 7.68 17.48
N VAL A 101 12.60 6.93 17.07
CA VAL A 101 13.97 7.40 17.29
C VAL A 101 14.82 7.38 16.02
N SER A 102 15.67 8.40 15.96
CA SER A 102 16.39 8.99 14.82
C SER A 102 17.58 8.20 14.26
N PRO A 103 18.10 8.59 13.07
CA PRO A 103 19.32 8.05 12.46
C PRO A 103 20.58 8.06 13.36
N ALA A 104 20.63 8.91 14.40
CA ALA A 104 21.76 8.99 15.33
C ALA A 104 21.95 7.74 16.21
N GLU A 105 20.90 6.93 16.42
CA GLU A 105 21.00 5.68 17.20
C GLU A 105 21.46 4.47 16.35
N ILE A 106 21.37 4.57 15.02
CA ILE A 106 21.88 3.55 14.09
C ILE A 106 23.43 3.56 14.10
N GLY A 107 24.04 4.75 14.18
CA GLY A 107 25.51 4.89 14.27
C GLY A 107 26.13 4.39 15.57
N ALA A 108 25.39 4.39 16.69
CA ALA A 108 25.90 3.92 17.99
C ALA A 108 25.93 2.39 18.12
N LEU A 109 25.08 1.67 17.39
CA LEU A 109 25.00 0.20 17.39
C LEU A 109 26.02 -0.45 16.43
N GLU A 110 26.40 0.21 15.34
CA GLU A 110 27.45 -0.26 14.42
C GLU A 110 28.85 -0.23 15.05
N ALA A 111 29.10 0.67 16.00
CA ALA A 111 30.36 0.76 16.73
C ALA A 111 30.54 -0.42 17.74
N GLY A 112 29.47 -0.87 18.39
CA GLY A 112 29.52 -1.97 19.35
C GLY A 112 29.62 -3.37 18.73
N ALA A 113 29.15 -3.56 17.49
CA ALA A 113 29.21 -4.85 16.80
C ALA A 113 30.62 -5.21 16.27
N ARG A 114 31.55 -4.24 16.22
CA ARG A 114 32.95 -4.47 15.80
C ARG A 114 33.84 -5.06 16.89
N GLU A 115 33.39 -5.09 18.15
CA GLU A 115 34.20 -5.57 19.28
C GLU A 115 33.96 -7.05 19.65
N ALA A 116 33.00 -7.73 19.01
CA ALA A 116 32.63 -9.12 19.34
C ALA A 116 33.17 -10.19 18.38
N VAL A 117 33.93 -9.81 17.35
CA VAL A 117 34.44 -10.76 16.34
C VAL A 117 35.90 -10.43 16.03
N SER A 118 36.84 -11.29 16.45
CA SER A 118 38.21 -11.27 15.89
C SER A 118 38.12 -11.46 14.36
N PRO A 119 38.87 -10.68 13.56
CA PRO A 119 38.70 -10.68 12.12
C PRO A 119 39.16 -12.02 11.52
N PRO A 120 38.33 -12.69 10.69
CA PRO A 120 38.83 -13.70 9.78
C PRO A 120 39.60 -13.05 8.62
N ASP A 121 40.58 -13.79 8.11
CA ASP A 121 41.47 -13.42 7.01
C ASP A 121 40.75 -12.72 5.83
N PRO A 122 41.13 -11.47 5.48
CA PRO A 122 40.44 -10.64 4.48
C PRO A 122 40.49 -11.21 3.05
N LYS A 123 41.27 -12.28 2.80
CA LYS A 123 41.41 -12.87 1.45
C LYS A 123 40.39 -13.98 1.13
N ARG A 124 39.48 -14.33 2.04
CA ARG A 124 38.46 -15.40 1.81
C ARG A 124 36.98 -14.98 1.95
N ALA A 125 36.69 -13.69 2.17
CA ALA A 125 35.36 -13.21 2.55
C ALA A 125 34.47 -12.71 1.38
N GLY A 126 35.04 -12.42 0.21
CA GLY A 126 34.26 -11.97 -0.95
C GLY A 126 33.49 -13.12 -1.58
N ALA A 127 32.16 -13.06 -1.54
CA ALA A 127 31.23 -14.02 -2.15
C ALA A 127 30.95 -15.34 -1.40
N ARG A 128 31.13 -15.41 -0.06
CA ARG A 128 30.23 -16.25 0.76
C ARG A 128 28.89 -15.49 0.81
N THR A 129 27.99 -15.96 -0.03
CA THR A 129 27.11 -15.22 -0.93
C THR A 129 26.04 -14.35 -0.26
N ALA A 130 25.65 -13.25 -0.91
CA ALA A 130 24.41 -12.52 -0.59
C ALA A 130 23.19 -13.47 -0.52
N ALA A 131 23.22 -14.57 -1.28
CA ALA A 131 22.23 -15.64 -1.19
C ALA A 131 22.24 -16.36 0.18
N ALA A 132 23.41 -16.63 0.77
CA ALA A 132 23.50 -17.19 2.12
C ALA A 132 23.04 -16.20 3.20
N GLN A 133 23.31 -14.91 3.02
CA GLN A 133 22.80 -13.85 3.90
C GLN A 133 21.27 -13.71 3.78
N ASN A 134 20.73 -13.75 2.55
CA ASN A 134 19.29 -13.72 2.30
C ASN A 134 18.60 -14.97 2.88
N ALA A 135 19.16 -16.16 2.68
CA ALA A 135 18.62 -17.40 3.25
C ALA A 135 18.63 -17.38 4.80
N ALA A 136 19.70 -16.84 5.41
CA ALA A 136 19.76 -16.66 6.86
C ALA A 136 18.71 -15.65 7.35
N ARG A 137 18.49 -14.56 6.61
CA ARG A 137 17.47 -13.55 6.89
C ARG A 137 16.07 -14.13 6.79
N GLU A 138 15.76 -14.83 5.71
CA GLU A 138 14.49 -15.52 5.52
C GLU A 138 14.20 -16.54 6.64
N ARG A 139 15.22 -17.30 7.05
CA ARG A 139 15.08 -18.25 8.18
C ARG A 139 14.83 -17.53 9.50
N ALA A 140 15.53 -16.44 9.78
CA ALA A 140 15.31 -15.63 10.97
C ALA A 140 13.90 -15.01 11.00
N VAL A 141 13.41 -14.53 9.86
CA VAL A 141 12.04 -14.02 9.70
C VAL A 141 11.01 -15.14 9.97
N ALA A 142 11.24 -16.34 9.42
CA ALA A 142 10.34 -17.46 9.62
C ALA A 142 10.26 -17.89 11.10
N ASP A 143 11.41 -17.96 11.78
CA ASP A 143 11.48 -18.30 13.20
C ASP A 143 10.83 -17.23 14.08
N LEU A 144 11.04 -15.94 13.77
CA LEU A 144 10.39 -14.82 14.45
C LEU A 144 8.88 -14.86 14.25
N ALA A 145 8.40 -15.06 13.02
CA ALA A 145 6.98 -15.17 12.72
C ALA A 145 6.33 -16.33 13.49
N ALA A 146 7.00 -17.50 13.54
CA ALA A 146 6.53 -18.64 14.32
C ALA A 146 6.47 -18.35 15.82
N SER A 147 7.43 -17.58 16.34
CA SER A 147 7.46 -17.16 17.74
C SER A 147 6.33 -16.19 18.07
N LEU A 148 6.14 -15.16 17.25
CA LEU A 148 5.10 -14.15 17.39
C LEU A 148 3.70 -14.76 17.30
N ARG A 149 3.47 -15.73 16.41
CA ARG A 149 2.18 -16.45 16.31
C ARG A 149 1.78 -17.24 17.56
N ARG A 150 2.76 -17.63 18.40
CA ARG A 150 2.48 -18.30 19.69
C ARG A 150 2.23 -17.31 20.82
N ASN A 151 2.41 -16.01 20.59
CA ASN A 151 2.17 -14.98 21.60
C ASN A 151 0.66 -14.69 21.68
N PRO A 152 -0.01 -14.87 22.84
CA PRO A 152 -1.44 -14.57 22.98
C PRO A 152 -1.80 -13.09 22.75
N ASP A 153 -0.82 -12.19 22.83
CA ASP A 153 -0.98 -10.77 22.54
C ASP A 153 -0.97 -10.47 21.02
N VAL A 154 -0.68 -11.45 20.16
CA VAL A 154 -0.62 -11.33 18.70
C VAL A 154 -1.85 -11.99 18.07
N ARG A 155 -2.57 -11.24 17.24
CA ARG A 155 -3.73 -11.73 16.47
C ARG A 155 -3.29 -12.46 15.20
N TYR A 156 -2.38 -11.87 14.44
CA TYR A 156 -1.76 -12.52 13.29
C TYR A 156 -0.40 -11.91 12.95
N VAL A 157 0.36 -12.66 12.16
CA VAL A 157 1.63 -12.26 11.57
C VAL A 157 1.64 -12.69 10.12
N GLU A 158 1.88 -11.75 9.21
CA GLU A 158 1.98 -11.99 7.78
C GLU A 158 3.25 -11.37 7.19
N PRO A 159 3.77 -11.90 6.06
CA PRO A 159 4.82 -11.21 5.32
C PRO A 159 4.34 -9.85 4.82
N ASN A 160 5.21 -8.86 4.77
CA ASN A 160 4.88 -7.59 4.12
C ASN A 160 4.91 -7.79 2.60
N VAL A 161 3.75 -7.86 1.95
CA VAL A 161 3.67 -8.12 0.50
C VAL A 161 3.83 -6.84 -0.31
N VAL A 162 4.34 -6.96 -1.53
CA VAL A 162 4.52 -5.82 -2.44
C VAL A 162 3.24 -5.56 -3.22
N PHE A 163 2.83 -4.29 -3.28
CA PHE A 163 1.81 -3.75 -4.16
C PHE A 163 2.47 -2.90 -5.25
N ARG A 164 1.89 -2.89 -6.44
CA ARG A 164 2.40 -2.12 -7.57
C ARG A 164 1.29 -1.35 -8.26
N LYS A 165 1.62 -0.19 -8.81
CA LYS A 165 0.75 0.56 -9.73
C LYS A 165 0.22 -0.35 -10.85
N GLN A 166 -1.04 -0.16 -11.21
CA GLN A 166 -1.69 -0.89 -12.31
C GLN A 166 -1.80 0.02 -13.53
N ALA A 167 -0.69 0.18 -14.24
CA ALA A 167 -0.67 0.85 -15.54
C ALA A 167 -0.67 -0.16 -16.68
N GLY A 168 -1.54 0.04 -17.67
CA GLY A 168 -1.46 -0.67 -18.94
C GLY A 168 -0.27 -0.15 -19.77
N PRO A 169 0.15 -0.87 -20.82
CA PRO A 169 1.11 -0.32 -21.77
C PRO A 169 0.54 0.94 -22.41
N ALA A 170 1.31 2.03 -22.37
CA ALA A 170 0.96 3.31 -22.95
C ALA A 170 1.86 3.60 -24.16
N THR A 171 1.28 4.20 -25.21
CA THR A 171 2.08 4.86 -26.24
C THR A 171 2.46 6.26 -25.73
N PRO A 172 3.75 6.67 -25.77
CA PRO A 172 4.13 8.01 -25.37
C PRO A 172 3.46 9.04 -26.29
N THR A 173 2.60 9.89 -25.76
CA THR A 173 2.06 11.04 -26.50
C THR A 173 3.03 12.20 -26.35
N PRO A 174 3.51 12.84 -27.44
CA PRO A 174 4.36 14.03 -27.34
C PRO A 174 3.64 15.13 -26.55
N ALA A 175 4.33 15.74 -25.60
CA ALA A 175 3.83 16.93 -24.92
C ALA A 175 3.73 18.07 -25.94
N GLY A 176 2.50 18.54 -26.20
CA GLY A 176 2.24 19.73 -26.99
C GLY A 176 1.35 19.49 -28.21
N SER A 177 0.08 19.83 -28.09
CA SER A 177 -0.55 20.85 -28.93
C SER A 177 -1.99 21.11 -28.45
N ASP A 178 -2.38 22.37 -28.54
CA ASP A 178 -3.67 22.90 -28.17
C ASP A 178 -4.81 22.17 -28.91
N GLU A 179 -5.51 21.32 -28.16
CA GLU A 179 -6.97 21.10 -28.07
C GLU A 179 -7.25 19.63 -27.69
N LEU A 180 -6.70 19.21 -26.54
CA LEU A 180 -6.69 17.81 -26.07
C LEU A 180 -8.08 17.24 -25.74
N LEU A 181 -9.12 18.08 -25.67
CA LEU A 181 -10.52 17.65 -25.54
C LEU A 181 -10.92 16.69 -26.68
N GLY A 182 -10.35 16.85 -27.87
CA GLY A 182 -10.52 15.92 -28.99
C GLY A 182 -10.07 14.50 -28.66
N GLU A 183 -9.04 14.37 -27.83
CA GLU A 183 -8.31 13.14 -27.50
C GLU A 183 -8.85 12.42 -26.26
N LEU A 184 -9.64 13.09 -25.42
CA LEU A 184 -10.31 12.55 -24.23
C LEU A 184 -11.50 11.61 -24.56
N TRP A 185 -11.24 10.62 -25.42
CA TRP A 185 -12.24 9.64 -25.84
C TRP A 185 -12.88 8.91 -24.65
N GLY A 186 -12.11 8.66 -23.59
CA GLY A 186 -12.58 7.99 -22.38
C GLY A 186 -13.71 8.75 -21.70
N MET A 187 -13.58 10.09 -21.62
CA MET A 187 -14.61 10.95 -21.04
C MET A 187 -15.91 10.88 -21.83
N ARG A 188 -15.83 10.87 -23.17
CA ARG A 188 -17.01 10.69 -24.04
C ARG A 188 -17.61 9.30 -23.92
N ALA A 189 -16.78 8.26 -23.81
CA ALA A 189 -17.22 6.87 -23.72
C ALA A 189 -18.08 6.60 -22.47
N ILE A 190 -17.79 7.30 -21.36
CA ILE A 190 -18.59 7.24 -20.13
C ILE A 190 -19.64 8.36 -20.04
N GLY A 191 -19.72 9.24 -21.04
CA GLY A 191 -20.68 10.35 -21.11
C GLY A 191 -20.42 11.50 -20.13
N ALA A 192 -19.19 11.65 -19.61
CA ALA A 192 -18.83 12.73 -18.68
C ALA A 192 -18.99 14.11 -19.32
N ASP A 193 -18.67 14.22 -20.61
CA ASP A 193 -18.82 15.43 -21.43
C ASP A 193 -20.26 15.98 -21.46
N ARG A 194 -21.26 15.11 -21.31
CA ARG A 194 -22.68 15.48 -21.34
C ARG A 194 -23.18 16.03 -20.00
N VAL A 195 -22.46 15.80 -18.91
CA VAL A 195 -22.92 16.13 -17.56
C VAL A 195 -22.13 17.26 -16.90
N TRP A 196 -20.93 17.60 -17.38
CA TRP A 196 -20.12 18.68 -16.79
C TRP A 196 -20.86 20.02 -16.65
N ALA A 197 -21.68 20.39 -17.64
CA ALA A 197 -22.46 21.63 -17.59
C ALA A 197 -23.55 21.62 -16.50
N ALA A 198 -24.08 20.44 -16.15
CA ALA A 198 -25.12 20.28 -15.14
C ALA A 198 -24.56 19.96 -13.74
N VAL A 199 -23.43 19.23 -13.69
CA VAL A 199 -22.81 18.72 -12.47
C VAL A 199 -21.29 18.83 -12.61
N PRO A 200 -20.71 20.02 -12.39
CA PRO A 200 -19.26 20.19 -12.48
C PRO A 200 -18.52 19.46 -11.35
N GLY A 201 -19.21 19.06 -10.28
CA GLY A 201 -18.64 18.47 -9.08
C GLY A 201 -18.96 19.31 -7.85
N ASN A 202 -18.83 18.71 -6.66
CA ASN A 202 -19.06 19.39 -5.40
C ASN A 202 -17.75 19.35 -4.59
N PRO A 203 -17.18 20.50 -4.17
CA PRO A 203 -15.92 20.52 -3.42
C PRO A 203 -16.03 19.90 -2.02
N ARG A 204 -17.24 19.56 -1.55
CA ARG A 204 -17.43 18.78 -0.33
C ARG A 204 -17.20 17.28 -0.53
N VAL A 205 -17.24 16.80 -1.78
CA VAL A 205 -16.92 15.42 -2.11
C VAL A 205 -15.40 15.29 -2.18
N VAL A 206 -14.85 14.40 -1.36
CA VAL A 206 -13.41 14.14 -1.26
C VAL A 206 -13.09 12.78 -1.86
N VAL A 207 -12.21 12.76 -2.86
CA VAL A 207 -11.65 11.53 -3.43
C VAL A 207 -10.19 11.41 -3.03
N ALA A 208 -9.86 10.38 -2.26
CA ALA A 208 -8.47 10.06 -1.94
C ALA A 208 -7.84 9.25 -3.07
N VAL A 209 -6.71 9.73 -3.57
CA VAL A 209 -5.85 9.02 -4.51
C VAL A 209 -4.75 8.35 -3.70
N VAL A 210 -4.90 7.05 -3.46
CA VAL A 210 -3.95 6.23 -2.70
C VAL A 210 -2.99 5.58 -3.70
N ASP A 211 -1.89 6.25 -3.99
CA ASP A 211 -1.03 5.96 -5.17
C ASP A 211 0.43 6.43 -4.97
N THR A 212 1.13 6.88 -6.03
CA THR A 212 2.52 7.40 -5.99
C THR A 212 2.63 8.84 -5.51
N GLY A 213 1.51 9.47 -5.13
CA GLY A 213 1.42 10.89 -4.80
C GLY A 213 0.58 11.66 -5.82
N ILE A 214 0.52 12.98 -5.68
CA ILE A 214 -0.03 13.89 -6.70
C ILE A 214 0.97 15.03 -6.87
N ASP A 215 1.21 15.49 -8.10
CA ASP A 215 1.92 16.75 -8.33
C ASP A 215 1.12 17.92 -7.75
N MET A 216 1.53 18.37 -6.57
CA MET A 216 0.80 19.35 -5.77
C MET A 216 0.81 20.75 -6.40
N ALA A 217 1.72 21.00 -7.35
CA ALA A 217 1.86 22.27 -8.06
C ALA A 217 1.21 22.25 -9.46
N HIS A 218 0.61 21.13 -9.87
CA HIS A 218 0.10 21.00 -11.24
C HIS A 218 -1.06 21.99 -11.50
N PRO A 219 -1.00 22.80 -12.57
CA PRO A 219 -1.97 23.88 -12.81
C PRO A 219 -3.41 23.38 -12.97
N GLU A 220 -3.61 22.14 -13.43
CA GLU A 220 -4.94 21.54 -13.57
C GLU A 220 -5.72 21.41 -12.25
N PHE A 221 -5.02 21.32 -11.12
CA PHE A 221 -5.65 21.09 -9.82
C PHE A 221 -5.89 22.36 -9.03
N GLY A 222 -5.07 23.41 -9.23
CA GLY A 222 -5.14 24.63 -8.42
C GLY A 222 -5.04 24.32 -6.93
N THR A 223 -6.01 24.79 -6.13
CA THR A 223 -6.06 24.55 -4.68
C THR A 223 -6.90 23.33 -4.28
N ARG A 224 -7.34 22.51 -5.25
CA ARG A 224 -8.30 21.41 -5.00
C ARG A 224 -7.67 20.11 -4.53
N VAL A 225 -6.34 20.06 -4.39
CA VAL A 225 -5.64 18.91 -3.82
C VAL A 225 -5.26 19.22 -2.38
N LEU A 226 -5.82 18.46 -1.44
CA LEU A 226 -5.41 18.46 -0.05
C LEU A 226 -4.15 17.60 0.10
N ALA A 227 -3.13 18.18 0.74
CA ALA A 227 -1.96 17.42 1.16
C ALA A 227 -2.38 16.40 2.23
N GLY A 228 -2.23 15.11 1.91
CA GLY A 228 -2.38 14.01 2.85
C GLY A 228 -1.06 13.67 3.52
N TYR A 229 -0.53 12.49 3.20
CA TYR A 229 0.69 11.98 3.83
C TYR A 229 1.42 11.01 2.89
N ASP A 230 2.74 10.97 3.03
CA ASP A 230 3.60 10.00 2.37
C ASP A 230 3.95 8.86 3.35
N PHE A 231 3.42 7.68 3.08
CA PHE A 231 3.67 6.46 3.85
C PHE A 231 4.91 5.68 3.39
N VAL A 232 5.53 6.09 2.28
CA VAL A 232 6.80 5.57 1.77
C VAL A 232 7.95 6.23 2.52
N ASN A 233 7.97 7.56 2.56
CA ASN A 233 9.02 8.33 3.23
C ASN A 233 8.66 8.74 4.67
N ASN A 234 7.41 8.53 5.07
CA ASN A 234 6.89 8.83 6.40
C ASN A 234 6.98 10.33 6.76
N ASP A 235 6.47 11.18 5.86
CA ASP A 235 6.38 12.62 6.03
C ASP A 235 5.07 13.20 5.46
N GLN A 236 4.92 14.52 5.55
CA GLN A 236 3.72 15.25 5.12
C GLN A 236 3.76 15.70 3.66
N ASP A 237 4.70 15.19 2.86
CA ASP A 237 4.90 15.59 1.46
C ASP A 237 4.48 14.47 0.49
N PRO A 238 3.20 14.40 0.08
CA PRO A 238 2.72 13.38 -0.85
C PRO A 238 3.02 13.73 -2.32
N GLN A 239 4.08 14.49 -2.60
CA GLN A 239 4.48 14.86 -3.96
C GLN A 239 4.74 13.60 -4.80
N ASP A 240 4.23 13.62 -6.03
CA ASP A 240 4.43 12.52 -6.96
C ASP A 240 5.83 12.55 -7.58
N GLY A 241 6.56 11.44 -7.43
CA GLY A 241 7.86 11.22 -8.05
C GLY A 241 7.85 10.21 -9.21
N ASP A 242 6.70 9.58 -9.49
CA ASP A 242 6.52 8.61 -10.57
C ASP A 242 5.67 9.16 -11.73
N GLY A 243 4.58 9.87 -11.40
CA GLY A 243 3.61 10.43 -12.35
C GLY A 243 2.30 9.65 -12.46
N HIS A 244 2.26 8.39 -12.01
CA HIS A 244 1.05 7.55 -12.09
C HIS A 244 -0.11 8.08 -11.24
N GLY A 245 0.16 8.51 -10.01
CA GLY A 245 -0.85 9.09 -9.13
C GLY A 245 -1.39 10.42 -9.66
N THR A 246 -0.53 11.26 -10.23
CA THR A 246 -0.91 12.52 -10.91
C THR A 246 -1.81 12.25 -12.12
N HIS A 247 -1.48 11.24 -12.93
CA HIS A 247 -2.31 10.81 -14.07
C HIS A 247 -3.67 10.28 -13.60
N CYS A 248 -3.72 9.48 -12.54
CA CYS A 248 -4.99 9.04 -11.95
C CYS A 248 -5.82 10.23 -11.42
N ALA A 249 -5.17 11.19 -10.75
CA ALA A 249 -5.80 12.40 -10.23
C ALA A 249 -6.38 13.28 -11.34
N GLY A 250 -5.66 13.44 -12.45
CA GLY A 250 -6.12 14.19 -13.62
C GLY A 250 -7.38 13.57 -14.23
N THR A 251 -7.39 12.24 -14.39
CA THR A 251 -8.54 11.50 -14.90
C THR A 251 -9.77 11.73 -14.02
N ILE A 252 -9.58 11.79 -12.70
CA ILE A 252 -10.68 12.03 -11.75
C ILE A 252 -11.15 13.50 -11.81
N ALA A 253 -10.24 14.47 -11.72
CA ALA A 253 -10.62 15.85 -11.39
C ALA A 253 -9.71 16.95 -11.97
N ALA A 254 -9.01 16.73 -13.09
CA ALA A 254 -8.41 17.84 -13.85
C ALA A 254 -9.45 18.93 -14.15
N GLY A 255 -9.04 20.19 -14.10
CA GLY A 255 -9.93 21.34 -14.14
C GLY A 255 -10.50 21.62 -15.53
N ILE A 256 -11.45 22.55 -15.60
CA ILE A 256 -11.94 23.07 -16.89
C ILE A 256 -11.20 24.38 -17.20
N GLY A 257 -10.68 24.50 -18.42
CA GLY A 257 -10.21 25.78 -18.96
C GLY A 257 -8.75 26.15 -18.65
N ASN A 258 -7.93 25.18 -18.23
CA ASN A 258 -6.51 25.39 -17.91
C ASN A 258 -5.54 25.07 -19.08
N GLY A 259 -6.07 24.71 -20.25
CA GLY A 259 -5.26 24.39 -21.44
C GLY A 259 -4.82 22.92 -21.56
N GLY A 260 -5.06 22.09 -20.54
CA GLY A 260 -4.80 20.65 -20.56
C GLY A 260 -6.05 19.80 -20.80
N VAL A 261 -6.23 18.79 -19.94
CA VAL A 261 -7.36 17.83 -19.97
C VAL A 261 -8.49 18.24 -19.03
N VAL A 262 -9.62 17.52 -19.05
CA VAL A 262 -10.72 17.68 -18.09
C VAL A 262 -11.03 16.34 -17.45
N GLY A 263 -11.08 16.30 -16.12
CA GLY A 263 -11.40 15.09 -15.37
C GLY A 263 -12.89 14.76 -15.38
N VAL A 264 -13.26 13.58 -14.89
CA VAL A 264 -14.67 13.15 -14.76
C VAL A 264 -15.47 14.13 -13.90
N ALA A 265 -14.91 14.57 -12.77
CA ALA A 265 -15.55 15.44 -11.79
C ALA A 265 -14.65 16.66 -11.48
N PRO A 266 -14.57 17.65 -12.38
CA PRO A 266 -13.60 18.75 -12.32
C PRO A 266 -13.79 19.72 -11.12
N GLY A 267 -14.85 19.59 -10.34
CA GLY A 267 -15.20 20.46 -9.21
C GLY A 267 -15.10 19.79 -7.84
N ILE A 268 -14.58 18.56 -7.74
CA ILE A 268 -14.37 17.88 -6.45
C ILE A 268 -13.02 18.23 -5.83
N THR A 269 -12.82 17.79 -4.58
CA THR A 269 -11.56 17.88 -3.86
C THR A 269 -10.83 16.52 -3.88
N LEU A 270 -9.53 16.56 -4.17
CA LEU A 270 -8.64 15.41 -4.11
C LEU A 270 -7.90 15.38 -2.77
N LEU A 271 -7.58 14.18 -2.27
CA LEU A 271 -6.66 13.98 -1.15
C LEU A 271 -5.49 13.11 -1.63
N ALA A 272 -4.28 13.66 -1.62
CA ALA A 272 -3.07 12.96 -2.05
C ALA A 272 -2.56 12.04 -0.94
N VAL A 273 -2.50 10.72 -1.17
CA VAL A 273 -2.01 9.74 -0.21
C VAL A 273 -0.96 8.85 -0.88
N LYS A 274 0.31 9.15 -0.62
CA LYS A 274 1.43 8.43 -1.26
C LYS A 274 1.71 7.14 -0.48
N VAL A 275 1.54 6.00 -1.15
CA VAL A 275 1.82 4.64 -0.63
C VAL A 275 2.71 3.84 -1.56
N LEU A 276 2.96 4.35 -2.77
CA LEU A 276 3.88 3.81 -3.76
C LEU A 276 5.07 4.77 -3.93
N ASP A 277 6.26 4.20 -4.00
CA ASP A 277 7.51 4.91 -4.25
C ASP A 277 7.59 5.45 -5.68
N ASP A 278 8.70 6.12 -5.99
CA ASP A 278 8.94 6.75 -7.30
C ASP A 278 9.21 5.72 -8.42
N GLN A 279 9.09 4.42 -8.12
CA GLN A 279 9.11 3.32 -9.08
C GLN A 279 7.73 2.63 -9.16
N GLY A 280 6.70 3.19 -8.52
CA GLY A 280 5.35 2.65 -8.51
C GLY A 280 5.17 1.39 -7.65
N SER A 281 6.05 1.16 -6.67
CA SER A 281 6.00 0.01 -5.77
C SER A 281 5.78 0.43 -4.32
N GLY A 282 5.01 -0.35 -3.56
CA GLY A 282 4.73 -0.04 -2.16
C GLY A 282 4.49 -1.30 -1.35
N THR A 283 4.43 -1.15 -0.03
CA THR A 283 4.25 -2.28 0.87
C THR A 283 2.79 -2.41 1.32
N ALA A 284 2.37 -3.63 1.65
CA ALA A 284 1.03 -3.87 2.19
C ALA A 284 0.74 -3.02 3.43
N ALA A 285 1.76 -2.80 4.26
CA ALA A 285 1.66 -1.92 5.41
C ALA A 285 1.41 -0.45 5.00
N ALA A 286 2.16 0.08 4.03
CA ALA A 286 1.94 1.44 3.51
C ALA A 286 0.55 1.60 2.89
N VAL A 287 0.14 0.66 2.06
CA VAL A 287 -1.19 0.66 1.42
C VAL A 287 -2.30 0.59 2.47
N ALA A 288 -2.20 -0.29 3.46
CA ALA A 288 -3.17 -0.39 4.54
C ALA A 288 -3.23 0.89 5.38
N ALA A 289 -2.08 1.51 5.68
CA ALA A 289 -2.01 2.79 6.39
C ALA A 289 -2.67 3.93 5.60
N GLY A 290 -2.39 4.01 4.29
CA GLY A 290 -2.99 5.00 3.39
C GLY A 290 -4.51 4.86 3.28
N ILE A 291 -5.04 3.65 3.11
CA ILE A 291 -6.50 3.39 3.09
C ILE A 291 -7.15 3.84 4.40
N ARG A 292 -6.56 3.46 5.55
CA ARG A 292 -7.07 3.86 6.87
C ARG A 292 -7.04 5.38 7.05
N PHE A 293 -5.95 6.02 6.64
CA PHE A 293 -5.78 7.46 6.69
C PHE A 293 -6.85 8.17 5.84
N ALA A 294 -7.06 7.74 4.60
CA ALA A 294 -8.09 8.29 3.73
C ALA A 294 -9.49 8.21 4.35
N GLY A 295 -9.87 7.04 4.87
CA GLY A 295 -11.16 6.86 5.56
C GLY A 295 -11.27 7.70 6.85
N LEU A 296 -10.17 7.86 7.60
CA LEU A 296 -10.11 8.73 8.78
C LEU A 296 -10.26 10.22 8.44
N ARG A 297 -9.74 10.63 7.28
CA ARG A 297 -9.88 11.99 6.74
C ARG A 297 -11.24 12.25 6.09
N GLY A 298 -12.14 11.26 6.12
CA GLY A 298 -13.50 11.41 5.63
C GLY A 298 -13.61 11.40 4.10
N ALA A 299 -12.70 10.71 3.41
CA ALA A 299 -12.82 10.55 1.96
C ALA A 299 -14.10 9.78 1.60
N ASP A 300 -14.91 10.32 0.70
CA ASP A 300 -16.12 9.68 0.19
C ASP A 300 -15.77 8.52 -0.74
N VAL A 301 -14.69 8.68 -1.53
CA VAL A 301 -14.15 7.64 -2.41
C VAL A 301 -12.66 7.47 -2.15
N ILE A 302 -12.19 6.22 -2.11
CA ILE A 302 -10.77 5.87 -2.05
C ILE A 302 -10.43 5.13 -3.34
N SER A 303 -9.65 5.77 -4.19
CA SER A 303 -9.19 5.25 -5.48
C SER A 303 -7.82 4.58 -5.33
N LEU A 304 -7.74 3.32 -5.76
CA LEU A 304 -6.58 2.44 -5.61
C LEU A 304 -6.20 1.86 -6.98
N SER A 305 -5.47 2.63 -7.79
CA SER A 305 -4.95 2.18 -9.09
C SER A 305 -3.69 1.32 -8.92
N LEU A 306 -3.74 0.40 -7.95
CA LEU A 306 -2.64 -0.44 -7.52
C LEU A 306 -3.15 -1.84 -7.17
N GLY A 307 -2.24 -2.80 -7.08
CA GLY A 307 -2.62 -4.14 -6.67
C GLY A 307 -1.48 -5.10 -6.40
N SER A 308 -1.84 -6.24 -5.82
CA SER A 308 -0.96 -7.38 -5.60
C SER A 308 -1.69 -8.68 -5.92
N LYS A 309 -0.97 -9.69 -6.43
CA LYS A 309 -1.49 -11.07 -6.54
C LYS A 309 -1.52 -11.80 -5.20
N ASN A 310 -0.82 -11.26 -4.19
CA ASN A 310 -0.81 -11.85 -2.86
C ASN A 310 -1.89 -11.20 -1.98
N PRO A 311 -2.66 -12.01 -1.22
CA PRO A 311 -3.56 -11.47 -0.21
C PRO A 311 -2.77 -10.85 0.95
N SER A 312 -3.38 -9.88 1.61
CA SER A 312 -2.91 -9.32 2.87
C SER A 312 -4.10 -9.08 3.79
N ALA A 313 -4.06 -9.68 4.99
CA ALA A 313 -5.05 -9.46 6.02
C ALA A 313 -5.04 -8.00 6.49
N VAL A 314 -3.87 -7.36 6.57
CA VAL A 314 -3.79 -5.94 6.98
C VAL A 314 -4.49 -5.00 6.01
N VAL A 315 -4.37 -5.27 4.70
CA VAL A 315 -5.08 -4.51 3.66
C VAL A 315 -6.57 -4.82 3.70
N ALA A 316 -6.96 -6.09 3.89
CA ALA A 316 -8.37 -6.45 4.00
C ALA A 316 -9.07 -5.79 5.21
N GLU A 317 -8.40 -5.73 6.37
CA GLU A 317 -8.91 -4.99 7.53
C GLU A 317 -8.96 -3.48 7.26
N ALA A 318 -7.99 -2.91 6.53
CA ALA A 318 -8.01 -1.48 6.19
C ALA A 318 -9.19 -1.12 5.26
N VAL A 319 -9.49 -2.00 4.29
CA VAL A 319 -10.66 -1.87 3.41
C VAL A 319 -11.93 -1.85 4.25
N GLU A 320 -12.14 -2.83 5.13
CA GLU A 320 -13.33 -2.90 5.96
C GLU A 320 -13.46 -1.68 6.88
N ASP A 321 -12.34 -1.23 7.47
CA ASP A 321 -12.32 -0.04 8.33
C ASP A 321 -12.71 1.24 7.57
N ALA A 322 -12.27 1.41 6.32
CA ALA A 322 -12.69 2.54 5.49
C ALA A 322 -14.17 2.44 5.09
N ARG A 323 -14.64 1.24 4.71
CA ARG A 323 -16.04 1.01 4.35
C ARG A 323 -17.01 1.27 5.50
N SER A 324 -16.66 0.82 6.70
CA SER A 324 -17.47 1.06 7.91
C SER A 324 -17.61 2.55 8.25
N ARG A 325 -16.78 3.41 7.66
CA ARG A 325 -16.83 4.88 7.78
C ARG A 325 -17.61 5.56 6.65
N GLY A 326 -18.12 4.79 5.69
CA GLY A 326 -18.92 5.29 4.57
C GLY A 326 -18.14 5.50 3.28
N SER A 327 -16.83 5.20 3.23
CA SER A 327 -16.05 5.35 2.00
C SER A 327 -16.39 4.25 0.98
N LEU A 328 -16.57 4.64 -0.28
CA LEU A 328 -16.55 3.72 -1.42
C LEU A 328 -15.09 3.44 -1.82
N LEU A 329 -14.69 2.17 -1.89
CA LEU A 329 -13.37 1.81 -2.41
C LEU A 329 -13.50 1.36 -3.86
N VAL A 330 -12.64 1.90 -4.71
CA VAL A 330 -12.53 1.58 -6.13
C VAL A 330 -11.09 1.13 -6.39
N ALA A 331 -10.91 -0.04 -6.99
CA ALA A 331 -9.58 -0.57 -7.25
C ALA A 331 -9.47 -1.19 -8.65
N ALA A 332 -8.29 -1.06 -9.25
CA ALA A 332 -7.99 -1.67 -10.54
C ALA A 332 -8.05 -3.20 -10.45
N ALA A 333 -8.77 -3.86 -11.36
CA ALA A 333 -8.88 -5.32 -11.40
C ALA A 333 -7.54 -6.01 -11.75
N GLY A 334 -6.60 -5.26 -12.33
CA GLY A 334 -5.24 -5.68 -12.64
C GLY A 334 -4.98 -5.84 -14.14
N ASN A 335 -3.70 -5.95 -14.49
CA ASN A 335 -3.21 -5.91 -15.88
C ASN A 335 -2.58 -7.23 -16.33
N TYR A 336 -3.17 -8.36 -15.96
CA TYR A 336 -2.59 -9.69 -16.22
C TYR A 336 -3.23 -10.44 -17.38
N GLY A 337 -4.36 -9.97 -17.93
CA GLY A 337 -5.09 -10.66 -19.01
C GLY A 337 -5.66 -12.02 -18.59
N THR A 338 -5.75 -12.29 -17.28
CA THR A 338 -6.20 -13.56 -16.71
C THR A 338 -7.31 -13.34 -15.68
N ASP A 339 -7.89 -14.41 -15.17
CA ASP A 339 -8.84 -14.39 -14.06
C ASP A 339 -8.16 -14.41 -12.67
N ALA A 340 -6.85 -14.14 -12.63
CA ALA A 340 -6.09 -14.11 -11.39
C ALA A 340 -6.62 -13.04 -10.44
N HIS A 341 -6.79 -13.42 -9.18
CA HIS A 341 -7.22 -12.50 -8.14
C HIS A 341 -6.16 -11.42 -7.86
N VAL A 342 -6.58 -10.17 -7.90
CA VAL A 342 -5.77 -9.00 -7.56
C VAL A 342 -6.40 -8.30 -6.37
N TYR A 343 -5.60 -8.07 -5.34
CA TYR A 343 -6.00 -7.40 -4.10
C TYR A 343 -5.59 -5.92 -4.19
N PRO A 344 -6.40 -4.96 -3.69
CA PRO A 344 -7.64 -5.19 -2.94
C PRO A 344 -8.89 -5.39 -3.83
N ALA A 345 -8.79 -5.32 -5.15
CA ALA A 345 -9.96 -5.35 -6.06
C ALA A 345 -10.90 -6.56 -5.86
N VAL A 346 -10.36 -7.75 -5.60
CA VAL A 346 -11.17 -8.96 -5.36
C VAL A 346 -11.86 -8.99 -3.98
N LEU A 347 -11.51 -8.08 -3.06
CA LEU A 347 -12.04 -8.10 -1.71
C LEU A 347 -13.52 -7.70 -1.68
N PRO A 348 -14.34 -8.31 -0.80
CA PRO A 348 -15.75 -7.98 -0.68
C PRO A 348 -16.02 -6.49 -0.51
N GLY A 349 -16.84 -5.97 -1.43
CA GLY A 349 -17.29 -4.58 -1.57
C GLY A 349 -16.21 -3.53 -1.73
N VAL A 350 -15.09 -3.93 -2.33
CA VAL A 350 -14.32 -3.06 -3.21
C VAL A 350 -14.96 -3.12 -4.60
N MET A 351 -15.11 -1.97 -5.26
CA MET A 351 -15.54 -1.90 -6.65
C MET A 351 -14.34 -2.18 -7.55
N ALA A 352 -14.26 -3.39 -8.08
CA ALA A 352 -13.21 -3.77 -9.03
C ALA A 352 -13.51 -3.23 -10.44
N VAL A 353 -12.55 -2.53 -11.03
CA VAL A 353 -12.67 -1.88 -12.34
C VAL A 353 -11.76 -2.55 -13.37
N GLY A 354 -12.36 -3.11 -14.42
CA GLY A 354 -11.65 -3.60 -15.61
C GLY A 354 -11.44 -2.49 -16.65
N ALA A 355 -10.62 -2.77 -17.66
CA ALA A 355 -10.27 -1.80 -18.71
C ALA A 355 -10.88 -2.18 -20.08
N PHE A 356 -11.39 -1.19 -20.81
CA PHE A 356 -11.76 -1.31 -22.23
C PHE A 356 -11.11 -0.22 -23.09
N ASN A 357 -11.05 -0.44 -24.40
CA ASN A 357 -10.46 0.47 -25.38
C ASN A 357 -11.50 1.29 -26.16
N ARG A 358 -11.04 2.19 -27.05
CA ARG A 358 -11.90 3.09 -27.84
C ARG A 358 -12.94 2.38 -28.71
N ASN A 359 -12.77 1.08 -28.97
CA ASN A 359 -13.67 0.26 -29.77
C ASN A 359 -14.69 -0.49 -28.89
N ASN A 360 -14.81 -0.12 -27.61
CA ASN A 360 -15.66 -0.77 -26.62
C ASN A 360 -15.36 -2.27 -26.46
N ARG A 361 -14.08 -2.65 -26.63
CA ARG A 361 -13.59 -4.01 -26.42
C ARG A 361 -12.78 -4.06 -25.13
N PRO A 362 -12.86 -5.14 -24.34
CA PRO A 362 -11.96 -5.35 -23.22
C PRO A 362 -10.50 -5.18 -23.66
N ALA A 363 -9.71 -4.46 -22.87
CA ALA A 363 -8.28 -4.35 -23.11
C ALA A 363 -7.63 -5.73 -22.94
N TYR A 364 -6.67 -6.09 -23.80
CA TYR A 364 -6.08 -7.44 -23.79
C TYR A 364 -5.40 -7.78 -22.45
N PHE A 365 -4.91 -6.77 -21.74
CA PHE A 365 -4.27 -6.92 -20.43
C PHE A 365 -5.28 -6.87 -19.28
N SER A 366 -6.53 -6.45 -19.48
CA SER A 366 -7.50 -6.34 -18.38
C SER A 366 -7.69 -7.71 -17.75
N SER A 367 -7.43 -7.81 -16.45
CA SER A 367 -7.86 -8.98 -15.67
C SER A 367 -9.36 -9.18 -15.83
N THR A 368 -9.80 -10.43 -15.68
CA THR A 368 -11.19 -10.87 -15.86
C THR A 368 -11.70 -11.58 -14.60
N GLY A 369 -12.99 -11.89 -14.54
CA GLY A 369 -13.55 -12.72 -13.48
C GLY A 369 -14.84 -12.16 -12.88
N ARG A 370 -15.52 -12.99 -12.09
CA ARG A 370 -16.85 -12.68 -11.51
C ARG A 370 -16.83 -11.58 -10.47
N HIS A 371 -15.66 -11.19 -9.97
CA HIS A 371 -15.48 -10.12 -8.99
C HIS A 371 -15.44 -8.73 -9.62
N ILE A 372 -15.29 -8.62 -10.95
CA ILE A 372 -15.30 -7.34 -11.65
C ILE A 372 -16.69 -6.71 -11.54
N SER A 373 -16.73 -5.49 -11.03
CA SER A 373 -17.97 -4.75 -10.82
C SER A 373 -18.39 -4.01 -12.08
N VAL A 374 -17.44 -3.30 -12.70
CA VAL A 374 -17.63 -2.48 -13.90
C VAL A 374 -16.36 -2.46 -14.74
N ALA A 375 -16.47 -1.99 -15.98
CA ALA A 375 -15.31 -1.68 -16.82
C ALA A 375 -15.32 -0.19 -17.21
N ALA A 376 -14.14 0.39 -17.37
CA ALA A 376 -13.94 1.79 -17.73
C ALA A 376 -12.88 1.93 -18.84
N PRO A 377 -12.79 3.08 -19.52
CA PRO A 377 -11.71 3.38 -20.45
C PRO A 377 -10.33 3.20 -19.79
N GLY A 378 -9.44 2.41 -20.40
CA GLY A 378 -8.12 2.13 -19.83
C GLY A 378 -7.00 1.92 -20.84
N VAL A 379 -7.20 2.30 -22.11
CA VAL A 379 -6.20 2.21 -23.17
C VAL A 379 -6.00 3.58 -23.80
N ASP A 380 -4.74 4.02 -23.90
CA ASP A 380 -4.34 5.34 -24.41
C ASP A 380 -5.19 6.45 -23.78
N ILE A 381 -5.11 6.54 -22.44
CA ILE A 381 -5.77 7.55 -21.63
C ILE A 381 -4.79 8.69 -21.42
N LEU A 382 -5.08 9.83 -22.04
CA LEU A 382 -4.41 11.09 -21.76
C LEU A 382 -4.98 11.69 -20.47
N SER A 383 -4.12 12.20 -19.59
CA SER A 383 -4.52 12.82 -18.34
C SER A 383 -3.52 13.86 -17.85
#